data_AF-A0AA38KYK9-F1
#
_entry.id   AF-A0AA38KYK9-F1
#
_cell.length_a   1.000
_cell.length_b   1.000
_cell.length_c   1.000
_cell.angle_alpha   90.00
_cell.angle_beta   90.00
_cell.angle_gamma   90.00
#
_symmetry.space_group_name_H-M   'P 1'
#
loop_
_entity.id
_entity.type
_entity.pdbx_description
1 polymer ?
#
loop_
_entity_poly.entity_id
_entity_poly.type
_entity_poly.pdbx_seq_one_letter_code
_entity_poly.pdbx_strand_id
1 'polypeptide(L)'
;MLRLYFLVTILLLGVPNVNPEVSVEQYGNAEISTREMLEIGIGSGNGGSGGGGTGGGGESHGGGGGSGGGGESGGGGENDNVNPACFSNARLYQAFLALQIWKKAITADPRGILNNWVGSDICNYTGVYCAPPADKSVDKVVAGIDLNHARLTGTLVEELGLLNDTAIFHINTNNFNGTIPLGISNLHILSELDVSNNQFSGYFPSVVFTLHNLIFLDIRYNKFYGTIPAELFHRNLDAIFVNNNHFEQEIPANLGSSPASVLSFANNKFKGSIPSSICKMAKTLNEVLFLNNKLSGCLPEQIGLLNAVTVFDISFNSIAGEIPASVDCMRSLEELNLAHNQLYGRIPDTLCCIKSLNNLTLSSNYFSAEGKSCIIPNRSVVIDDTQNCIPNRPLQRSQKECAAFATKPKMCAPTLPPT
;
A
#
# COMPACT_ATOMS: atom_id res chain seq x y z
N MET A 1 -6.98 -19.93 11.48
CA MET A 1 -8.06 -19.16 12.16
C MET A 1 -7.52 -17.76 12.43
N LEU A 2 -8.28 -16.74 12.01
CA LEU A 2 -8.23 -15.32 12.39
C LEU A 2 -7.31 -15.00 13.58
N ARG A 3 -6.06 -14.53 13.38
CA ARG A 3 -5.20 -14.08 14.50
C ARG A 3 -4.33 -12.84 14.30
N LEU A 4 -4.19 -12.31 13.08
CA LEU A 4 -3.92 -10.89 12.88
C LEU A 4 -4.96 -10.28 11.94
N TYR A 5 -6.21 -10.47 12.35
CA TYR A 5 -7.16 -9.38 12.51
C TYR A 5 -6.84 -8.13 11.67
N PHE A 6 -7.59 -7.94 10.59
CA PHE A 6 -7.68 -6.72 9.78
C PHE A 6 -8.26 -5.51 10.57
N LEU A 7 -8.14 -5.54 11.91
CA LEU A 7 -8.83 -4.75 12.95
C LEU A 7 -8.52 -3.25 12.92
N VAL A 8 -7.85 -2.76 11.87
CA VAL A 8 -7.59 -1.35 11.65
C VAL A 8 -8.00 -0.95 10.22
N THR A 9 -9.28 -1.20 9.92
CA THR A 9 -10.15 -0.27 9.17
C THR A 9 -9.94 1.21 9.62
N ILE A 10 -9.49 1.40 10.86
CA ILE A 10 -9.70 2.61 11.67
C ILE A 10 -8.61 3.70 11.54
N LEU A 11 -7.40 3.43 11.03
CA LEU A 11 -6.34 4.45 10.91
C LEU A 11 -6.42 5.32 9.63
N LEU A 12 -7.25 4.95 8.65
CA LEU A 12 -7.31 5.62 7.34
C LEU A 12 -8.68 6.22 6.98
N LEU A 13 -9.63 6.26 7.92
CA LEU A 13 -10.75 7.22 7.85
C LEU A 13 -10.26 8.59 8.34
N GLY A 14 -9.79 9.42 7.40
CA GLY A 14 -9.22 10.72 7.71
C GLY A 14 -10.24 11.73 8.24
N VAL A 15 -10.13 12.11 9.52
CA VAL A 15 -10.68 13.35 10.08
C VAL A 15 -9.66 13.96 11.06
N PRO A 16 -9.35 15.26 11.00
CA PRO A 16 -8.44 15.91 11.94
C PRO A 16 -9.16 16.36 13.22
N ASN A 17 -8.63 16.02 14.41
CA ASN A 17 -8.49 16.87 15.62
C ASN A 17 -8.20 16.08 16.93
N VAL A 18 -7.61 16.80 17.90
CA VAL A 18 -7.51 16.53 19.38
C VAL A 18 -6.38 15.63 19.94
N ASN A 19 -5.28 16.29 20.32
CA ASN A 19 -4.61 16.34 21.64
C ASN A 19 -4.23 15.05 22.47
N PRO A 20 -2.97 14.91 22.94
CA PRO A 20 -2.51 13.74 23.72
C PRO A 20 -2.06 13.99 25.19
N GLU A 21 -2.31 12.99 26.06
CA GLU A 21 -1.76 12.73 27.41
C GLU A 21 -1.97 11.21 27.72
N VAL A 22 -1.22 10.46 28.56
CA VAL A 22 0.04 10.71 29.32
C VAL A 22 0.74 9.36 29.70
N SER A 23 2.08 9.32 29.66
CA SER A 23 3.01 8.36 30.34
C SER A 23 3.04 6.84 30.01
N VAL A 24 4.22 6.26 30.25
CA VAL A 24 4.65 4.85 30.05
C VAL A 24 4.98 4.23 31.41
N GLU A 25 4.66 2.95 31.67
CA GLU A 25 5.49 2.08 32.56
C GLU A 25 5.11 0.58 32.54
N GLN A 26 6.15 -0.27 32.53
CA GLN A 26 6.23 -1.70 32.91
C GLN A 26 5.34 -2.78 32.25
N TYR A 27 5.99 -3.72 31.56
CA TYR A 27 6.02 -5.17 31.92
C TYR A 27 7.29 -5.81 31.31
N GLY A 28 7.65 -7.04 31.73
CA GLY A 28 8.84 -7.74 31.21
C GLY A 28 8.77 -9.26 31.26
N ASN A 29 9.60 -9.89 30.42
CA ASN A 29 9.89 -11.34 30.35
C ASN A 29 8.70 -12.30 30.20
N ALA A 30 8.19 -12.42 28.98
CA ALA A 30 7.56 -13.64 28.47
C ALA A 30 7.88 -13.81 26.96
N GLU A 31 7.73 -15.04 26.45
CA GLU A 31 8.12 -15.49 25.10
C GLU A 31 7.80 -14.50 23.95
N ILE A 32 8.80 -14.20 23.10
CA ILE A 32 8.68 -13.28 21.96
C ILE A 32 7.87 -13.93 20.83
N SER A 33 6.54 -13.88 20.97
CA SER A 33 5.55 -14.24 19.96
C SER A 33 4.88 -12.98 19.43
N THR A 34 5.44 -12.32 18.41
CA THR A 34 4.77 -11.35 17.49
C THR A 34 3.87 -10.24 18.09
N ARG A 35 3.95 -9.95 19.39
CA ARG A 35 2.92 -9.17 20.12
C ARG A 35 3.42 -7.87 20.75
N GLU A 36 4.71 -7.56 20.63
CA GLU A 36 5.34 -6.36 21.21
C GLU A 36 6.24 -5.65 20.18
N MET A 37 5.60 -5.01 19.19
CA MET A 37 6.19 -3.91 18.43
C MET A 37 5.07 -2.96 17.98
N LEU A 38 4.72 -1.97 18.81
CA LEU A 38 4.08 -0.69 18.42
C LEU A 38 3.76 0.13 19.68
N GLU A 39 4.73 0.88 20.19
CA GLU A 39 4.46 1.93 21.17
C GLU A 39 5.36 3.18 20.96
N ILE A 40 4.74 4.35 21.17
CA ILE A 40 5.32 5.67 21.47
C ILE A 40 6.09 6.44 20.37
N GLY A 41 5.60 7.67 20.10
CA GLY A 41 6.50 8.84 20.05
C GLY A 41 6.56 9.69 18.77
N ILE A 42 5.62 10.63 18.62
CA ILE A 42 5.85 11.88 17.86
C ILE A 42 6.01 13.02 18.88
N GLY A 43 7.04 13.85 18.72
CA GLY A 43 7.22 15.13 19.41
C GLY A 43 7.09 16.31 18.45
N SER A 44 6.49 17.41 18.90
CA SER A 44 6.06 18.56 18.06
C SER A 44 7.08 19.71 17.97
N GLY A 45 6.94 20.55 16.93
CA GLY A 45 7.60 21.85 16.81
C GLY A 45 6.86 22.78 15.83
N ASN A 46 6.52 24.00 16.28
CA ASN A 46 5.77 25.05 15.54
C ASN A 46 6.46 25.48 14.23
N GLY A 47 5.79 25.89 13.14
CA GLY A 47 4.65 26.80 13.05
C GLY A 47 5.12 28.21 12.64
N GLY A 48 4.77 28.68 11.44
CA GLY A 48 5.10 30.04 10.95
C GLY A 48 4.49 30.36 9.57
N SER A 49 3.70 31.43 9.48
CA SER A 49 2.95 31.84 8.28
C SER A 49 3.64 32.93 7.45
N GLY A 50 3.29 33.06 6.16
CA GLY A 50 3.17 34.37 5.51
C GLY A 50 3.66 34.51 4.06
N GLY A 51 2.78 35.05 3.19
CA GLY A 51 3.10 35.69 1.89
C GLY A 51 3.57 34.76 0.75
N GLY A 52 3.17 34.91 -0.51
CA GLY A 52 2.51 36.02 -1.18
C GLY A 52 3.47 36.77 -2.11
N GLY A 53 3.48 36.44 -3.41
CA GLY A 53 4.35 37.10 -4.38
C GLY A 53 4.28 36.52 -5.80
N THR A 54 3.78 37.31 -6.75
CA THR A 54 3.82 37.03 -8.20
C THR A 54 5.10 37.58 -8.83
N GLY A 55 5.69 36.87 -9.79
CA GLY A 55 6.76 37.38 -10.64
C GLY A 55 7.12 36.37 -11.73
N GLY A 56 7.27 36.81 -12.98
CA GLY A 56 7.65 35.95 -14.09
C GLY A 56 8.81 36.52 -14.90
N GLY A 57 9.24 35.78 -15.92
CA GLY A 57 10.12 36.25 -17.00
C GLY A 57 11.44 35.50 -17.16
N GLY A 58 11.88 35.36 -18.41
CA GLY A 58 13.29 35.50 -18.76
C GLY A 58 14.15 34.24 -18.94
N GLU A 59 14.07 33.65 -20.13
CA GLU A 59 15.21 33.30 -21.02
C GLU A 59 16.64 33.10 -20.44
N SER A 60 17.11 31.84 -20.53
CA SER A 60 18.25 31.37 -21.34
C SER A 60 19.69 31.93 -21.26
N HIS A 61 20.64 31.04 -21.62
CA HIS A 61 22.04 31.24 -22.02
C HIS A 61 23.13 31.46 -20.97
N GLY A 62 24.29 30.82 -21.22
CA GLY A 62 25.59 31.19 -20.67
C GLY A 62 26.32 30.06 -19.93
N GLY A 63 27.29 29.42 -20.59
CA GLY A 63 28.21 28.47 -19.93
C GLY A 63 29.45 29.16 -19.36
N GLY A 64 30.23 28.41 -18.58
CA GLY A 64 31.53 28.85 -18.06
C GLY A 64 32.10 27.83 -17.08
N GLY A 65 33.26 27.25 -17.39
CA GLY A 65 33.92 26.29 -16.51
C GLY A 65 34.67 26.96 -15.36
N GLY A 66 34.92 26.21 -14.30
CA GLY A 66 35.74 26.64 -13.16
C GLY A 66 36.36 25.46 -12.44
N SER A 67 37.66 25.24 -12.66
CA SER A 67 38.45 24.32 -11.84
C SER A 67 38.70 24.96 -10.47
N GLY A 68 38.40 24.22 -9.40
CA GLY A 68 38.75 24.59 -8.02
C GLY A 68 39.09 23.33 -7.24
N GLY A 69 40.33 23.23 -6.77
CA GLY A 69 40.79 22.13 -5.91
C GLY A 69 40.94 22.56 -4.46
N GLY A 70 41.22 21.59 -3.58
CA GLY A 70 41.56 21.82 -2.17
C GLY A 70 40.40 21.53 -1.22
N GLY A 71 40.50 20.42 -0.48
CA GLY A 71 39.45 19.99 0.44
C GLY A 71 39.73 18.63 1.08
N GLU A 72 40.98 18.35 1.48
CA GLU A 72 41.24 17.20 2.36
C GLU A 72 40.49 17.39 3.68
N SER A 73 39.62 16.45 4.01
CA SER A 73 39.06 16.30 5.35
C SER A 73 39.17 14.82 5.73
N GLY A 74 40.04 14.53 6.69
CA GLY A 74 40.25 13.17 7.18
C GLY A 74 39.09 12.73 8.08
N GLY A 75 38.48 11.59 7.72
CA GLY A 75 37.59 10.81 8.57
C GLY A 75 38.07 9.36 8.54
N GLY A 76 38.14 8.69 9.70
CA GLY A 76 38.88 7.44 9.86
C GLY A 76 38.37 6.29 8.98
N GLY A 77 39.30 5.64 8.27
CA GLY A 77 39.03 4.35 7.64
C GLY A 77 39.15 3.21 8.65
N GLU A 78 38.03 2.65 9.11
CA GLU A 78 38.01 1.46 9.97
C GLU A 78 37.94 0.17 9.14
N ASN A 79 39.10 -0.47 8.96
CA ASN A 79 39.31 -1.88 8.60
C ASN A 79 38.19 -2.65 7.86
N ASP A 80 38.06 -2.42 6.55
CA ASP A 80 37.25 -3.24 5.64
C ASP A 80 37.77 -4.69 5.43
N ASN A 81 39.02 -4.99 5.85
CA ASN A 81 39.67 -6.28 5.63
C ASN A 81 39.40 -7.29 6.76
N VAL A 82 38.13 -7.66 6.96
CA VAL A 82 37.78 -8.83 7.80
C VAL A 82 38.12 -10.10 7.03
N ASN A 83 38.96 -10.96 7.61
CA ASN A 83 39.43 -12.18 6.96
C ASN A 83 38.24 -13.14 6.67
N PRO A 84 38.08 -13.66 5.42
CA PRO A 84 37.05 -14.64 5.09
C PRO A 84 37.04 -15.89 5.99
N ALA A 85 38.18 -16.26 6.58
CA ALA A 85 38.28 -17.38 7.53
C ALA A 85 37.60 -17.13 8.88
N CYS A 86 37.16 -15.90 9.18
CA CYS A 86 36.44 -15.55 10.41
C CYS A 86 34.92 -15.85 10.33
N PHE A 87 34.43 -16.33 9.19
CA PHE A 87 33.02 -16.64 8.94
C PHE A 87 32.79 -18.15 8.96
N SER A 88 31.67 -18.61 9.52
CA SER A 88 31.36 -20.05 9.58
C SER A 88 31.11 -20.68 8.22
N ASN A 89 30.75 -19.88 7.21
CA ASN A 89 30.64 -20.30 5.82
C ASN A 89 30.75 -19.11 4.84
N ALA A 90 30.98 -19.42 3.56
CA ALA A 90 31.13 -18.44 2.50
C ALA A 90 29.87 -17.58 2.24
N ARG A 91 28.66 -18.08 2.53
CA ARG A 91 27.41 -17.32 2.33
C ARG A 91 27.31 -16.17 3.34
N LEU A 92 27.66 -16.40 4.60
CA LEU A 92 27.76 -15.33 5.60
C LEU A 92 28.86 -14.30 5.28
N TYR A 93 29.96 -14.72 4.65
CA TYR A 93 30.98 -13.77 4.15
C TYR A 93 30.44 -12.90 3.00
N GLN A 94 29.69 -13.46 2.04
CA GLN A 94 29.01 -12.67 1.01
C GLN A 94 27.98 -11.70 1.61
N ALA A 95 27.21 -12.15 2.61
CA ALA A 95 26.28 -11.31 3.34
C ALA A 95 26.97 -10.16 4.09
N PHE A 96 28.13 -10.40 4.70
CA PHE A 96 28.94 -9.34 5.30
C PHE A 96 29.32 -8.26 4.28
N LEU A 97 29.84 -8.65 3.11
CA LEU A 97 30.20 -7.70 2.05
C LEU A 97 29.01 -6.84 1.64
N ALA A 98 27.84 -7.46 1.38
CA ALA A 98 26.61 -6.75 1.06
C ALA A 98 26.19 -5.76 2.14
N LEU A 99 26.17 -6.19 3.41
CA LEU A 99 25.72 -5.39 4.54
C LEU A 99 26.69 -4.23 4.86
N GLN A 100 28.01 -4.41 4.70
CA GLN A 100 28.97 -3.33 4.88
C GLN A 100 28.90 -2.30 3.74
N ILE A 101 28.71 -2.73 2.49
CA ILE A 101 28.52 -1.82 1.36
C ILE A 101 27.20 -1.05 1.52
N TRP A 102 26.12 -1.72 1.94
CA TRP A 102 24.85 -1.06 2.21
C TRP A 102 24.94 -0.09 3.40
N LYS A 103 25.63 -0.46 4.49
CA LYS A 103 25.90 0.44 5.63
C LYS A 103 26.60 1.72 5.21
N LYS A 104 27.52 1.67 4.23
CA LYS A 104 28.18 2.87 3.66
C LYS A 104 27.24 3.72 2.80
N ALA A 105 26.22 3.13 2.20
CA ALA A 105 25.17 3.85 1.46
C ALA A 105 24.06 4.42 2.38
N ILE A 106 24.09 4.10 3.67
CA ILE A 106 23.21 4.67 4.68
C ILE A 106 23.89 5.93 5.26
N THR A 107 23.35 7.08 4.89
CA THR A 107 23.90 8.41 5.20
C THR A 107 23.43 8.97 6.54
N ALA A 108 22.36 8.41 7.13
CA ALA A 108 21.99 8.71 8.51
C ALA A 108 21.33 7.51 9.20
N ASP A 109 21.81 7.19 10.40
CA ASP A 109 21.19 6.26 11.35
C ASP A 109 20.94 7.00 12.68
N PRO A 110 19.78 7.67 12.83
CA PRO A 110 19.49 8.49 14.00
C PRO A 110 19.20 7.68 15.27
N ARG A 111 19.09 6.35 15.16
CA ARG A 111 18.87 5.43 16.29
C ARG A 111 20.12 4.62 16.65
N GLY A 112 21.16 4.65 15.82
CA GLY A 112 22.39 3.88 16.01
C GLY A 112 22.19 2.38 15.92
N ILE A 113 21.15 1.90 15.21
CA ILE A 113 20.86 0.46 15.14
C ILE A 113 21.91 -0.32 14.34
N LEU A 114 22.64 0.34 13.44
CA LEU A 114 23.71 -0.23 12.62
C LEU A 114 25.07 -0.22 13.35
N ASN A 115 25.14 0.26 14.60
CA ASN A 115 26.38 0.32 15.37
C ASN A 115 27.01 -1.06 15.60
N ASN A 116 26.19 -2.11 15.79
CA ASN A 116 26.67 -3.49 15.94
C ASN A 116 26.93 -4.21 14.60
N TRP A 117 26.73 -3.55 13.44
CA TRP A 117 27.09 -4.11 12.14
C TRP A 117 28.61 -4.02 11.90
N VAL A 118 29.39 -4.71 12.74
CA VAL A 118 30.87 -4.77 12.73
C VAL A 118 31.33 -6.19 13.09
N GLY A 119 32.36 -6.70 12.40
CA GLY A 119 32.93 -8.02 12.65
C GLY A 119 32.32 -9.13 11.79
N SER A 120 32.51 -10.40 12.19
CA SER A 120 32.05 -11.57 11.43
C SER A 120 30.79 -12.25 11.97
N ASP A 121 30.27 -11.82 13.12
CA ASP A 121 29.03 -12.36 13.72
C ASP A 121 27.78 -11.70 13.14
N ILE A 122 27.53 -11.94 11.85
CA ILE A 122 26.45 -11.32 11.06
C ILE A 122 25.06 -11.63 11.63
N CYS A 123 24.92 -12.76 12.31
CA CYS A 123 23.65 -13.17 12.92
C CYS A 123 23.33 -12.44 14.23
N ASN A 124 24.22 -11.57 14.70
CA ASN A 124 24.06 -10.70 15.86
C ASN A 124 23.92 -9.22 15.46
N TYR A 125 23.88 -8.92 14.16
CA TYR A 125 23.62 -7.57 13.64
C TYR A 125 22.14 -7.19 13.85
N THR A 126 21.86 -5.96 14.30
CA THR A 126 20.47 -5.54 14.54
C THR A 126 19.68 -5.60 13.23
N GLY A 127 18.53 -6.27 13.27
CA GLY A 127 17.66 -6.43 12.10
C GLY A 127 18.11 -7.46 11.08
N VAL A 128 19.16 -8.25 11.36
CA VAL A 128 19.59 -9.36 10.50
C VAL A 128 19.24 -10.69 11.15
N TYR A 129 18.49 -11.52 10.44
CA TYR A 129 17.95 -12.78 10.96
C TYR A 129 18.55 -13.96 10.21
N CYS A 130 19.20 -14.87 10.94
CA CYS A 130 19.80 -16.07 10.38
C CYS A 130 18.98 -17.33 10.66
N ALA A 131 18.85 -18.19 9.65
CA ALA A 131 18.22 -19.51 9.77
C ALA A 131 19.03 -20.58 8.99
N PRO A 132 18.83 -21.88 9.26
CA PRO A 132 19.36 -22.94 8.39
C PRO A 132 18.75 -22.85 6.98
N PRO A 133 19.55 -22.94 5.91
CA PRO A 133 19.04 -22.93 4.53
C PRO A 133 18.23 -24.19 4.23
N ALA A 134 17.30 -24.10 3.29
CA ALA A 134 16.45 -25.22 2.86
C ALA A 134 17.26 -26.41 2.31
N ASP A 135 18.42 -26.15 1.69
CA ASP A 135 19.34 -27.17 1.18
C ASP A 135 20.18 -27.86 2.27
N LYS A 136 20.18 -27.34 3.51
CA LYS A 136 20.98 -27.80 4.66
C LYS A 136 22.49 -27.92 4.38
N SER A 137 23.00 -27.16 3.41
CA SER A 137 24.40 -27.19 2.98
C SER A 137 25.38 -26.55 3.99
N VAL A 138 24.86 -25.66 4.85
CA VAL A 138 25.59 -24.97 5.93
C VAL A 138 24.64 -24.79 7.13
N ASP A 139 25.18 -24.53 8.32
CA ASP A 139 24.37 -24.43 9.56
C ASP A 139 23.38 -23.25 9.54
N LYS A 140 23.82 -22.10 9.03
CA LYS A 140 23.04 -20.85 9.00
C LYS A 140 23.44 -19.96 7.81
N VAL A 141 22.45 -19.24 7.29
CA VAL A 141 22.54 -18.18 6.28
C VAL A 141 21.72 -16.98 6.74
N VAL A 142 21.93 -15.79 6.16
CA VAL A 142 21.02 -14.66 6.35
C VAL A 142 19.72 -14.97 5.62
N ALA A 143 18.63 -15.16 6.39
CA ALA A 143 17.32 -15.57 5.91
C ALA A 143 16.31 -14.41 5.91
N GLY A 144 16.56 -13.36 6.68
CA GLY A 144 15.70 -12.18 6.72
C GLY A 144 16.45 -10.91 7.10
N ILE A 145 15.94 -9.77 6.61
CA ILE A 145 16.28 -8.44 7.06
C ILE A 145 14.98 -7.75 7.50
N ASP A 146 14.96 -7.23 8.73
CA ASP A 146 13.90 -6.35 9.23
C ASP A 146 14.53 -5.13 9.91
N LEU A 147 14.38 -3.96 9.26
CA LEU A 147 14.80 -2.65 9.76
C LEU A 147 13.60 -1.70 9.88
N ASN A 148 12.42 -2.26 10.18
CA ASN A 148 11.18 -1.49 10.27
C ASN A 148 11.26 -0.35 11.30
N HIS A 149 10.70 0.80 10.93
CA HIS A 149 10.65 2.03 11.72
C HIS A 149 12.00 2.63 12.15
N ALA A 150 13.12 2.19 11.58
CA ALA A 150 14.46 2.59 12.00
C ALA A 150 14.83 4.06 11.68
N ARG A 151 14.10 4.72 10.77
CA ARG A 151 14.37 6.10 10.27
C ARG A 151 15.75 6.24 9.59
N LEU A 152 16.26 5.17 9.00
CA LEU A 152 17.51 5.16 8.23
C LEU A 152 17.35 5.98 6.95
N THR A 153 18.32 6.85 6.65
CA THR A 153 18.38 7.60 5.38
C THR A 153 19.51 7.05 4.53
N GLY A 154 19.28 6.84 3.24
CA GLY A 154 20.28 6.30 2.32
C GLY A 154 19.68 5.80 1.01
N THR A 155 20.40 4.90 0.34
CA THR A 155 19.90 4.13 -0.82
C THR A 155 20.03 2.63 -0.56
N LEU A 156 19.32 1.83 -1.36
CA LEU A 156 19.68 0.42 -1.55
C LEU A 156 20.86 0.31 -2.53
N VAL A 157 21.61 -0.79 -2.46
CA VAL A 157 22.81 -1.04 -3.30
C VAL A 157 22.66 -2.34 -4.09
N GLU A 158 23.35 -2.45 -5.22
CA GLU A 158 23.30 -3.64 -6.09
C GLU A 158 23.84 -4.89 -5.38
N GLU A 159 24.80 -4.72 -4.47
CA GLU A 159 25.42 -5.79 -3.69
C GLU A 159 24.49 -6.44 -2.66
N LEU A 160 23.29 -5.88 -2.40
CA LEU A 160 22.22 -6.62 -1.72
C LEU A 160 21.85 -7.90 -2.46
N GLY A 161 22.09 -7.96 -3.78
CA GLY A 161 21.99 -9.17 -4.60
C GLY A 161 23.06 -10.25 -4.35
N LEU A 162 23.83 -10.16 -3.25
CA LEU A 162 24.64 -11.25 -2.71
C LEU A 162 23.94 -12.00 -1.57
N LEU A 163 22.81 -11.49 -1.06
CA LEU A 163 22.07 -12.03 0.09
C LEU A 163 21.09 -13.16 -0.33
N ASN A 164 21.50 -14.02 -1.25
CA ASN A 164 20.62 -14.91 -2.06
C ASN A 164 19.69 -15.82 -1.26
N ASP A 165 20.01 -16.12 0.01
CA ASP A 165 19.20 -16.91 0.93
C ASP A 165 18.13 -16.09 1.69
N THR A 166 17.96 -14.80 1.37
CA THR A 166 16.97 -13.93 2.04
C THR A 166 15.56 -14.25 1.54
N ALA A 167 14.69 -14.68 2.47
CA ALA A 167 13.28 -14.94 2.25
C ALA A 167 12.38 -13.74 2.64
N ILE A 168 12.85 -12.87 3.55
CA ILE A 168 12.09 -11.73 4.08
C ILE A 168 12.95 -10.46 4.00
N PHE A 169 12.44 -9.39 3.39
CA PHE A 169 13.13 -8.10 3.32
C PHE A 169 12.17 -6.97 3.67
N HIS A 170 12.23 -6.51 4.92
CA HIS A 170 11.36 -5.49 5.50
C HIS A 170 12.15 -4.25 5.91
N ILE A 171 11.79 -3.10 5.33
CA ILE A 171 12.41 -1.79 5.62
C ILE A 171 11.35 -0.68 5.74
N ASN A 172 10.14 -1.01 6.19
CA ASN A 172 9.03 -0.06 6.37
C ASN A 172 9.44 1.15 7.23
N THR A 173 8.89 2.33 6.93
CA THR A 173 9.09 3.55 7.73
C THR A 173 10.57 3.89 7.90
N ASN A 174 11.22 4.08 6.75
CA ASN A 174 12.58 4.60 6.65
C ASN A 174 12.60 5.76 5.65
N ASN A 175 13.79 6.28 5.39
CA ASN A 175 14.03 7.41 4.50
C ASN A 175 14.85 7.01 3.27
N PHE A 176 14.87 5.71 2.91
CA PHE A 176 15.56 5.20 1.73
C PHE A 176 15.00 5.81 0.44
N ASN A 177 15.89 6.24 -0.46
CA ASN A 177 15.54 6.86 -1.72
C ASN A 177 16.19 6.15 -2.93
N GLY A 178 16.00 6.72 -4.13
CA GLY A 178 16.44 6.13 -5.38
C GLY A 178 15.43 5.12 -5.94
N THR A 179 15.92 4.12 -6.66
CA THR A 179 15.16 2.97 -7.20
C THR A 179 15.47 1.70 -6.42
N ILE A 180 14.62 0.67 -6.55
CA ILE A 180 14.99 -0.68 -6.13
C ILE A 180 16.08 -1.22 -7.10
N PRO A 181 17.27 -1.64 -6.61
CA PRO A 181 18.40 -2.03 -7.45
C PRO A 181 18.15 -3.39 -8.11
N LEU A 182 18.82 -3.64 -9.25
CA LEU A 182 18.63 -4.87 -10.02
C LEU A 182 19.12 -6.11 -9.27
N GLY A 183 20.10 -5.98 -8.39
CA GLY A 183 20.62 -7.06 -7.53
C GLY A 183 19.55 -7.75 -6.69
N ILE A 184 18.44 -7.07 -6.35
CA ILE A 184 17.29 -7.71 -5.67
C ILE A 184 16.73 -8.89 -6.48
N SER A 185 16.90 -8.93 -7.81
CA SER A 185 16.52 -10.08 -8.65
C SER A 185 17.23 -11.40 -8.31
N ASN A 186 18.40 -11.34 -7.65
CA ASN A 186 19.16 -12.50 -7.20
C ASN A 186 18.59 -13.14 -5.92
N LEU A 187 17.64 -12.48 -5.23
CA LEU A 187 16.99 -12.99 -4.03
C LEU A 187 15.90 -14.00 -4.41
N HIS A 188 16.31 -15.10 -5.05
CA HIS A 188 15.39 -16.02 -5.72
C HIS A 188 14.38 -16.71 -4.78
N ILE A 189 14.68 -16.78 -3.48
CA ILE A 189 13.76 -17.32 -2.46
C ILE A 189 12.99 -16.25 -1.68
N LEU A 190 13.09 -14.97 -2.07
CA LEU A 190 12.35 -13.88 -1.44
C LEU A 190 10.84 -14.12 -1.56
N SER A 191 10.19 -14.16 -0.40
CA SER A 191 8.78 -14.43 -0.20
C SER A 191 8.03 -13.16 0.18
N GLU A 192 8.65 -12.31 1.00
CA GLU A 192 8.08 -11.06 1.49
C GLU A 192 9.02 -9.89 1.18
N LEU A 193 8.50 -8.89 0.47
CA LEU A 193 9.19 -7.63 0.16
C LEU A 193 8.33 -6.45 0.64
N ASP A 194 8.74 -5.84 1.76
CA ASP A 194 8.15 -4.61 2.29
C ASP A 194 9.17 -3.47 2.23
N VAL A 195 8.95 -2.55 1.28
CA VAL A 195 9.71 -1.32 1.11
C VAL A 195 8.83 -0.07 1.33
N SER A 196 7.72 -0.24 2.04
CA SER A 196 6.69 0.79 2.19
C SER A 196 7.11 1.94 3.12
N ASN A 197 6.42 3.08 3.01
CA ASN A 197 6.70 4.30 3.77
C ASN A 197 8.19 4.70 3.71
N ASN A 198 8.65 4.97 2.48
CA ASN A 198 10.01 5.34 2.13
C ASN A 198 9.99 6.47 1.08
N GLN A 199 11.13 6.75 0.47
CA GLN A 199 11.29 7.78 -0.57
C GLN A 199 11.68 7.19 -1.93
N PHE A 200 11.42 5.90 -2.17
CA PHE A 200 11.70 5.27 -3.46
C PHE A 200 10.89 5.92 -4.59
N SER A 201 11.48 5.95 -5.78
CA SER A 201 10.96 6.64 -6.95
C SER A 201 11.35 5.89 -8.23
N GLY A 202 10.88 6.37 -9.38
CA GLY A 202 11.05 5.68 -10.67
C GLY A 202 9.80 4.89 -11.06
N TYR A 203 9.93 4.04 -12.07
CA TYR A 203 8.86 3.14 -12.51
C TYR A 203 8.65 1.98 -11.53
N PHE A 204 7.59 1.19 -11.74
CA PHE A 204 7.34 -0.05 -11.01
C PHE A 204 8.59 -0.97 -11.04
N PRO A 205 9.02 -1.54 -9.89
CA PRO A 205 10.27 -2.30 -9.80
C PRO A 205 10.18 -3.64 -10.57
N SER A 206 10.82 -3.71 -11.73
CA SER A 206 10.78 -4.89 -12.62
C SER A 206 11.40 -6.16 -12.01
N VAL A 207 12.23 -6.03 -10.98
CA VAL A 207 12.79 -7.17 -10.21
C VAL A 207 11.70 -8.10 -9.68
N VAL A 208 10.50 -7.59 -9.37
CA VAL A 208 9.32 -8.38 -8.93
C VAL A 208 9.00 -9.53 -9.90
N PHE A 209 9.29 -9.39 -11.20
CA PHE A 209 9.03 -10.44 -12.19
C PHE A 209 10.06 -11.59 -12.16
N THR A 210 11.19 -11.41 -11.50
CA THR A 210 12.23 -12.46 -11.29
C THR A 210 12.08 -13.19 -9.94
N LEU A 211 11.37 -12.59 -8.98
CA LEU A 211 11.16 -13.14 -7.65
C LEU A 211 10.04 -14.20 -7.68
N HIS A 212 10.40 -15.44 -8.03
CA HIS A 212 9.42 -16.51 -8.31
C HIS A 212 8.68 -17.03 -7.07
N ASN A 213 9.24 -16.82 -5.87
CA ASN A 213 8.64 -17.23 -4.59
C ASN A 213 7.91 -16.09 -3.86
N LEU A 214 7.83 -14.89 -4.45
CA LEU A 214 7.24 -13.71 -3.83
C LEU A 214 5.72 -13.88 -3.70
N ILE A 215 5.23 -13.81 -2.46
CA ILE A 215 3.80 -13.87 -2.10
C ILE A 215 3.27 -12.54 -1.57
N PHE A 216 4.13 -11.72 -0.96
CA PHE A 216 3.78 -10.44 -0.37
C PHE A 216 4.61 -9.31 -0.99
N LEU A 217 3.93 -8.32 -1.58
CA LEU A 217 4.56 -7.13 -2.16
C LEU A 217 3.94 -5.87 -1.57
N ASP A 218 4.74 -5.13 -0.80
CA ASP A 218 4.36 -3.82 -0.28
C ASP A 218 5.34 -2.72 -0.70
N ILE A 219 4.83 -1.84 -1.56
CA ILE A 219 5.52 -0.64 -2.06
C ILE A 219 4.77 0.65 -1.70
N ARG A 220 3.84 0.60 -0.73
CA ARG A 220 2.98 1.73 -0.35
C ARG A 220 3.76 2.95 0.13
N TYR A 221 3.15 4.12 0.06
CA TYR A 221 3.72 5.37 0.61
C TYR A 221 5.16 5.60 0.09
N ASN A 222 5.27 5.64 -1.24
CA ASN A 222 6.51 5.92 -1.96
C ASN A 222 6.20 6.90 -3.10
N LYS A 223 7.15 7.11 -4.00
CA LYS A 223 7.06 8.04 -5.14
C LYS A 223 7.13 7.31 -6.49
N PHE A 224 6.80 6.01 -6.54
CA PHE A 224 6.75 5.25 -7.80
C PHE A 224 5.71 5.84 -8.76
N TYR A 225 5.97 5.80 -10.06
CA TYR A 225 5.13 6.43 -11.09
C TYR A 225 5.00 5.60 -12.38
N GLY A 226 4.13 6.05 -13.27
CA GLY A 226 3.90 5.39 -14.56
C GLY A 226 2.93 4.21 -14.43
N THR A 227 3.26 3.09 -15.05
CA THR A 227 2.40 1.91 -15.19
C THR A 227 2.75 0.81 -14.17
N ILE A 228 1.76 0.01 -13.79
CA ILE A 228 1.97 -1.31 -13.19
C ILE A 228 1.80 -2.33 -14.32
N PRO A 229 2.86 -3.06 -14.73
CA PRO A 229 2.79 -4.00 -15.85
C PRO A 229 1.80 -5.14 -15.62
N ALA A 230 1.14 -5.58 -16.70
CA ALA A 230 0.12 -6.63 -16.67
C ALA A 230 0.67 -7.97 -16.15
N GLU A 231 1.95 -8.22 -16.36
CA GLU A 231 2.72 -9.38 -15.93
C GLU A 231 2.63 -9.64 -14.42
N LEU A 232 2.40 -8.58 -13.62
CA LEU A 232 2.22 -8.69 -12.16
C LEU A 232 1.05 -9.61 -11.79
N PHE A 233 -0.06 -9.53 -12.53
CA PHE A 233 -1.28 -10.29 -12.24
C PHE A 233 -1.21 -11.74 -12.71
N HIS A 234 -0.09 -12.19 -13.26
CA HIS A 234 0.20 -13.62 -13.48
C HIS A 234 1.15 -14.20 -12.41
N ARG A 235 1.56 -13.39 -11.41
CA ARG A 235 2.38 -13.84 -10.28
C ARG A 235 1.50 -14.43 -9.18
N ASN A 236 2.07 -15.36 -8.42
CA ASN A 236 1.40 -15.99 -7.27
C ASN A 236 1.50 -15.11 -6.00
N LEU A 237 1.11 -13.84 -6.13
CA LEU A 237 1.02 -12.89 -5.02
C LEU A 237 -0.31 -13.06 -4.30
N ASP A 238 -0.26 -13.16 -2.98
CA ASP A 238 -1.42 -13.15 -2.09
C ASP A 238 -1.83 -11.72 -1.73
N ALA A 239 -0.86 -10.83 -1.51
CA ALA A 239 -1.13 -9.43 -1.17
C ALA A 239 -0.37 -8.46 -2.08
N ILE A 240 -1.10 -7.50 -2.66
CA ILE A 240 -0.56 -6.47 -3.56
C ILE A 240 -0.90 -5.08 -3.01
N PHE A 241 0.10 -4.43 -2.43
CA PHE A 241 -0.02 -3.15 -1.76
C PHE A 241 0.77 -2.06 -2.52
N VAL A 242 0.06 -1.23 -3.29
CA VAL A 242 0.64 -0.18 -4.16
C VAL A 242 0.08 1.22 -3.90
N ASN A 243 -0.77 1.38 -2.89
CA ASN A 243 -1.41 2.67 -2.57
C ASN A 243 -0.43 3.78 -2.15
N ASN A 244 -0.86 5.04 -2.29
CA ASN A 244 -0.07 6.23 -1.96
C ASN A 244 1.24 6.28 -2.76
N ASN A 245 1.08 6.27 -4.09
CA ASN A 245 2.12 6.41 -5.10
C ASN A 245 1.61 7.35 -6.21
N HIS A 246 2.32 7.45 -7.33
CA HIS A 246 1.98 8.28 -8.48
C HIS A 246 1.68 7.45 -9.74
N PHE A 247 1.18 6.22 -9.61
CA PHE A 247 0.80 5.38 -10.76
C PHE A 247 -0.37 6.00 -11.53
N GLU A 248 -0.26 6.03 -12.86
CA GLU A 248 -1.22 6.68 -13.76
C GLU A 248 -1.46 5.83 -15.02
N GLN A 249 -2.47 4.96 -14.94
CA GLN A 249 -2.89 4.06 -16.02
C GLN A 249 -4.34 3.60 -15.81
N GLU A 250 -4.88 2.82 -16.75
CA GLU A 250 -6.06 2.00 -16.45
C GLU A 250 -5.64 0.77 -15.64
N ILE A 251 -6.50 0.26 -14.76
CA ILE A 251 -6.22 -0.99 -14.05
C ILE A 251 -6.15 -2.12 -15.10
N PRO A 252 -5.05 -2.88 -15.22
CA PRO A 252 -4.88 -3.82 -16.33
C PRO A 252 -6.01 -4.84 -16.43
N ALA A 253 -6.48 -5.07 -17.65
CA ALA A 253 -7.65 -5.93 -17.91
C ALA A 253 -7.47 -7.39 -17.46
N ASN A 254 -6.25 -7.84 -17.19
CA ASN A 254 -5.93 -9.15 -16.63
C ASN A 254 -5.80 -9.18 -15.10
N LEU A 255 -6.23 -8.14 -14.36
CA LEU A 255 -6.32 -8.13 -12.89
C LEU A 255 -6.84 -9.46 -12.34
N GLY A 256 -7.92 -9.95 -12.94
CA GLY A 256 -8.57 -11.22 -12.59
C GLY A 256 -7.75 -12.50 -12.73
N SER A 257 -6.55 -12.45 -13.33
CA SER A 257 -5.64 -13.59 -13.36
C SER A 257 -4.89 -13.78 -12.04
N SER A 258 -4.87 -12.76 -11.17
CA SER A 258 -4.14 -12.81 -9.90
C SER A 258 -4.86 -13.70 -8.88
N PRO A 259 -4.11 -14.49 -8.08
CA PRO A 259 -4.67 -15.23 -6.95
C PRO A 259 -4.74 -14.41 -5.66
N ALA A 260 -4.50 -13.09 -5.72
CA ALA A 260 -4.42 -12.25 -4.53
C ALA A 260 -5.72 -12.27 -3.70
N SER A 261 -5.55 -12.25 -2.39
CA SER A 261 -6.60 -12.02 -1.40
C SER A 261 -6.78 -10.56 -1.04
N VAL A 262 -5.74 -9.72 -1.19
CA VAL A 262 -5.81 -8.28 -0.91
C VAL A 262 -5.24 -7.45 -2.05
N LEU A 263 -6.02 -6.47 -2.53
CA LEU A 263 -5.64 -5.50 -3.54
C LEU A 263 -5.79 -4.06 -3.02
N SER A 264 -4.67 -3.36 -2.78
CA SER A 264 -4.71 -1.95 -2.38
C SER A 264 -4.04 -1.03 -3.41
N PHE A 265 -4.88 -0.35 -4.18
CA PHE A 265 -4.52 0.55 -5.29
C PHE A 265 -4.87 2.02 -4.97
N ALA A 266 -5.30 2.30 -3.74
CA ALA A 266 -5.77 3.59 -3.28
C ALA A 266 -4.78 4.76 -3.48
N ASN A 267 -5.27 6.00 -3.44
CA ASN A 267 -4.43 7.20 -3.42
C ASN A 267 -3.38 7.21 -4.57
N ASN A 268 -3.86 7.06 -5.80
CA ASN A 268 -3.06 7.03 -7.03
C ASN A 268 -3.81 7.83 -8.12
N LYS A 269 -3.45 7.63 -9.40
CA LYS A 269 -4.12 8.25 -10.55
C LYS A 269 -4.69 7.19 -11.51
N PHE A 270 -5.10 6.04 -11.01
CA PHE A 270 -5.73 5.00 -11.84
C PHE A 270 -7.02 5.53 -12.48
N LYS A 271 -7.21 5.29 -13.77
CA LYS A 271 -8.32 5.83 -14.59
C LYS A 271 -9.09 4.70 -15.29
N GLY A 272 -10.13 5.06 -16.03
CA GLY A 272 -10.97 4.09 -16.74
C GLY A 272 -11.83 3.26 -15.78
N SER A 273 -12.42 2.18 -16.29
CA SER A 273 -13.32 1.32 -15.51
C SER A 273 -12.59 0.27 -14.67
N ILE A 274 -13.23 -0.14 -13.57
CA ILE A 274 -12.86 -1.37 -12.86
C ILE A 274 -13.00 -2.54 -13.86
N PRO A 275 -11.94 -3.33 -14.12
CA PRO A 275 -11.99 -4.37 -15.13
C PRO A 275 -12.90 -5.51 -14.66
N SER A 276 -13.86 -5.89 -15.51
CA SER A 276 -14.82 -6.98 -15.21
C SER A 276 -14.15 -8.33 -14.94
N SER A 277 -12.87 -8.50 -15.33
CA SER A 277 -12.08 -9.68 -15.00
C SER A 277 -11.90 -9.89 -13.50
N ILE A 278 -12.03 -8.86 -12.64
CA ILE A 278 -11.95 -8.98 -11.18
C ILE A 278 -12.79 -10.14 -10.63
N CYS A 279 -13.92 -10.45 -11.26
CA CYS A 279 -14.80 -11.56 -10.89
C CYS A 279 -14.15 -12.95 -10.92
N LYS A 280 -13.07 -13.14 -11.69
CA LYS A 280 -12.29 -14.37 -11.72
C LYS A 280 -11.59 -14.66 -10.38
N MET A 281 -11.35 -13.62 -9.58
CA MET A 281 -10.75 -13.70 -8.25
C MET A 281 -11.77 -14.08 -7.16
N ALA A 282 -13.01 -14.42 -7.51
CA ALA A 282 -14.10 -14.77 -6.58
C ALA A 282 -13.76 -15.83 -5.51
N LYS A 283 -12.73 -16.66 -5.75
CA LYS A 283 -12.28 -17.71 -4.82
C LYS A 283 -11.14 -17.30 -3.89
N THR A 284 -10.51 -16.14 -4.13
CA THR A 284 -9.29 -15.72 -3.43
C THR A 284 -9.43 -14.34 -2.81
N LEU A 285 -10.05 -13.40 -3.54
CA LEU A 285 -10.14 -12.00 -3.18
C LEU A 285 -11.07 -11.79 -1.99
N ASN A 286 -10.50 -11.25 -0.91
CA ASN A 286 -11.20 -10.83 0.29
C ASN A 286 -11.37 -9.30 0.32
N GLU A 287 -10.37 -8.53 -0.14
CA GLU A 287 -10.36 -7.07 0.06
C GLU A 287 -9.90 -6.24 -1.14
N VAL A 288 -10.64 -5.17 -1.40
CA VAL A 288 -10.47 -4.25 -2.53
C VAL A 288 -10.47 -2.80 -2.05
N LEU A 289 -9.32 -2.14 -2.11
CA LEU A 289 -9.12 -0.76 -1.69
C LEU A 289 -8.65 0.09 -2.89
N PHE A 290 -9.60 0.60 -3.67
CA PHE A 290 -9.38 1.41 -4.89
C PHE A 290 -9.69 2.90 -4.71
N LEU A 291 -9.98 3.33 -3.47
CA LEU A 291 -10.36 4.69 -3.12
C LEU A 291 -9.36 5.78 -3.52
N ASN A 292 -9.86 7.00 -3.74
CA ASN A 292 -9.07 8.19 -4.10
C ASN A 292 -8.20 7.96 -5.36
N ASN A 293 -8.89 7.77 -6.48
CA ASN A 293 -8.31 7.58 -7.81
C ASN A 293 -9.11 8.40 -8.85
N LYS A 294 -8.86 8.16 -10.14
CA LYS A 294 -9.58 8.76 -11.28
C LYS A 294 -10.47 7.72 -11.98
N LEU A 295 -10.88 6.65 -11.31
CA LEU A 295 -11.68 5.57 -11.91
C LEU A 295 -13.04 6.11 -12.34
N SER A 296 -13.59 5.56 -13.42
CA SER A 296 -14.80 6.06 -14.07
C SER A 296 -15.58 4.93 -14.77
N GLY A 297 -16.68 5.26 -15.44
CA GLY A 297 -17.55 4.24 -16.01
C GLY A 297 -18.38 3.52 -14.95
N CYS A 298 -18.76 2.28 -15.22
CA CYS A 298 -19.79 1.56 -14.47
C CYS A 298 -19.19 0.57 -13.47
N LEU A 299 -19.92 0.28 -12.39
CA LEU A 299 -19.73 -0.97 -11.66
C LEU A 299 -20.17 -2.15 -12.55
N PRO A 300 -19.31 -3.15 -12.83
CA PRO A 300 -19.72 -4.29 -13.65
C PRO A 300 -20.59 -5.27 -12.84
N GLU A 301 -21.67 -5.78 -13.43
CA GLU A 301 -22.55 -6.81 -12.82
C GLU A 301 -21.80 -8.07 -12.35
N GLN A 302 -20.59 -8.32 -12.87
CA GLN A 302 -19.78 -9.45 -12.43
C GLN A 302 -19.17 -9.26 -11.02
N ILE A 303 -19.26 -8.09 -10.37
CA ILE A 303 -18.79 -7.94 -8.97
C ILE A 303 -19.59 -8.80 -7.99
N GLY A 304 -20.84 -9.13 -8.28
CA GLY A 304 -21.65 -10.04 -7.45
C GLY A 304 -21.07 -11.45 -7.31
N LEU A 305 -20.13 -11.84 -8.17
CA LEU A 305 -19.42 -13.11 -8.05
C LEU A 305 -18.38 -13.11 -6.92
N LEU A 306 -17.97 -11.93 -6.42
CA LEU A 306 -16.98 -11.76 -5.34
C LEU A 306 -17.60 -12.07 -3.96
N ASN A 307 -18.05 -13.31 -3.78
CA ASN A 307 -18.80 -13.73 -2.59
C ASN A 307 -17.94 -13.86 -1.32
N ALA A 308 -16.61 -13.95 -1.45
CA ALA A 308 -15.65 -13.96 -0.36
C ALA A 308 -15.22 -12.57 0.12
N VAL A 309 -15.52 -11.50 -0.64
CA VAL A 309 -15.08 -10.15 -0.31
C VAL A 309 -15.76 -9.64 0.96
N THR A 310 -14.94 -9.18 1.92
CA THR A 310 -15.34 -8.55 3.19
C THR A 310 -15.28 -7.03 3.11
N VAL A 311 -14.28 -6.46 2.45
CA VAL A 311 -14.09 -5.00 2.32
C VAL A 311 -14.02 -4.58 0.85
N PHE A 312 -14.90 -3.66 0.45
CA PHE A 312 -14.91 -3.10 -0.90
C PHE A 312 -15.04 -1.56 -0.83
N ASP A 313 -13.92 -0.87 -0.99
CA ASP A 313 -13.85 0.59 -1.01
C ASP A 313 -13.41 1.12 -2.39
N ILE A 314 -14.33 1.81 -3.06
CA ILE A 314 -14.10 2.52 -4.33
C ILE A 314 -14.41 4.02 -4.21
N SER A 315 -14.42 4.55 -2.99
CA SER A 315 -14.78 5.94 -2.71
C SER A 315 -13.82 6.96 -3.32
N PHE A 316 -14.24 8.23 -3.43
CA PHE A 316 -13.43 9.30 -4.03
C PHE A 316 -12.95 8.95 -5.45
N ASN A 317 -13.89 8.64 -6.33
CA ASN A 317 -13.65 8.34 -7.73
C ASN A 317 -14.71 9.06 -8.60
N SER A 318 -14.81 8.69 -9.88
CA SER A 318 -15.83 9.16 -10.83
C SER A 318 -16.67 8.03 -11.40
N ILE A 319 -16.89 6.97 -10.62
CA ILE A 319 -17.77 5.85 -10.97
C ILE A 319 -19.21 6.36 -11.09
N ALA A 320 -19.91 5.94 -12.13
CA ALA A 320 -21.27 6.34 -12.46
C ALA A 320 -22.15 5.12 -12.77
N GLY A 321 -23.45 5.33 -12.91
CA GLY A 321 -24.43 4.26 -13.10
C GLY A 321 -25.20 3.96 -11.81
N GLU A 322 -26.03 2.92 -11.89
CA GLU A 322 -26.72 2.36 -10.72
C GLU A 322 -25.83 1.35 -10.00
N ILE A 323 -26.14 1.03 -8.74
CA ILE A 323 -25.51 -0.11 -8.05
C ILE A 323 -26.08 -1.39 -8.71
N PRO A 324 -25.24 -2.27 -9.29
CA PRO A 324 -25.72 -3.47 -9.96
C PRO A 324 -26.44 -4.39 -8.98
N ALA A 325 -27.55 -4.99 -9.42
CA ALA A 325 -28.43 -5.76 -8.54
C ALA A 325 -27.72 -6.95 -7.89
N SER A 326 -26.75 -7.52 -8.62
CA SER A 326 -25.86 -8.61 -8.22
C SER A 326 -24.98 -8.35 -6.99
N VAL A 327 -24.86 -7.11 -6.50
CA VAL A 327 -24.15 -6.80 -5.23
C VAL A 327 -24.71 -7.61 -4.05
N ASP A 328 -25.99 -8.03 -4.10
CA ASP A 328 -26.60 -8.91 -3.10
C ASP A 328 -25.95 -10.31 -2.98
N CYS A 329 -25.18 -10.72 -3.99
CA CYS A 329 -24.44 -11.97 -4.01
C CYS A 329 -23.06 -11.88 -3.33
N MET A 330 -22.61 -10.67 -2.95
CA MET A 330 -21.41 -10.43 -2.14
C MET A 330 -21.68 -10.76 -0.65
N ARG A 331 -21.95 -12.03 -0.37
CA ARG A 331 -22.54 -12.51 0.91
C ARG A 331 -21.65 -12.41 2.14
N SER A 332 -20.35 -12.15 1.96
CA SER A 332 -19.38 -11.95 3.05
C SER A 332 -19.06 -10.48 3.29
N LEU A 333 -19.65 -9.55 2.53
CA LEU A 333 -19.34 -8.13 2.57
C LEU A 333 -19.69 -7.54 3.95
N GLU A 334 -18.69 -7.05 4.67
CA GLU A 334 -18.79 -6.42 5.98
C GLU A 334 -18.74 -4.89 5.86
N GLU A 335 -17.94 -4.38 4.92
CA GLU A 335 -17.78 -2.95 4.67
C GLU A 335 -17.88 -2.62 3.17
N LEU A 336 -18.83 -1.75 2.82
CA LEU A 336 -19.00 -1.22 1.47
C LEU A 336 -18.92 0.30 1.49
N ASN A 337 -17.91 0.87 0.85
CA ASN A 337 -17.73 2.31 0.73
C ASN A 337 -17.74 2.74 -0.75
N LEU A 338 -18.82 3.41 -1.13
CA LEU A 338 -19.07 3.96 -2.46
C LEU A 338 -19.04 5.50 -2.47
N ALA A 339 -18.64 6.13 -1.35
CA ALA A 339 -18.79 7.56 -1.15
C ALA A 339 -18.03 8.42 -2.18
N HIS A 340 -18.46 9.66 -2.39
CA HIS A 340 -17.80 10.61 -3.29
C HIS A 340 -17.59 10.06 -4.72
N ASN A 341 -18.68 9.61 -5.34
CA ASN A 341 -18.75 9.13 -6.71
C ASN A 341 -19.89 9.85 -7.48
N GLN A 342 -20.22 9.35 -8.67
CA GLN A 342 -21.30 9.85 -9.53
C GLN A 342 -22.43 8.80 -9.70
N LEU A 343 -22.57 7.89 -8.72
CA LEU A 343 -23.60 6.84 -8.72
C LEU A 343 -24.99 7.46 -8.57
N TYR A 344 -25.99 6.82 -9.16
CA TYR A 344 -27.37 7.33 -9.20
C TYR A 344 -28.39 6.19 -9.20
N GLY A 345 -29.68 6.54 -9.34
CA GLY A 345 -30.78 5.59 -9.34
C GLY A 345 -31.20 5.20 -7.92
N ARG A 346 -31.74 4.00 -7.78
CA ARG A 346 -32.27 3.47 -6.51
C ARG A 346 -31.21 2.60 -5.82
N ILE A 347 -30.99 2.82 -4.52
CA ILE A 347 -30.20 1.91 -3.68
C ILE A 347 -31.01 0.61 -3.49
N PRO A 348 -30.51 -0.57 -3.91
CA PRO A 348 -31.29 -1.80 -3.88
C PRO A 348 -31.69 -2.22 -2.46
N ASP A 349 -32.95 -2.67 -2.31
CA ASP A 349 -33.44 -3.25 -1.05
C ASP A 349 -32.60 -4.46 -0.59
N THR A 350 -31.99 -5.19 -1.53
CA THR A 350 -31.20 -6.39 -1.28
C THR A 350 -29.81 -6.10 -0.70
N LEU A 351 -29.19 -4.96 -1.03
CA LEU A 351 -27.91 -4.53 -0.47
C LEU A 351 -28.01 -4.35 1.06
N CYS A 352 -29.04 -3.64 1.51
CA CYS A 352 -29.31 -3.46 2.95
C CYS A 352 -29.80 -4.75 3.65
N CYS A 353 -30.01 -5.85 2.91
CA CYS A 353 -30.31 -7.18 3.45
C CYS A 353 -29.09 -8.10 3.58
N ILE A 354 -27.90 -7.70 3.11
CA ILE A 354 -26.68 -8.51 3.22
C ILE A 354 -26.37 -8.79 4.69
N LYS A 355 -26.15 -10.06 5.04
CA LYS A 355 -26.19 -10.49 6.44
C LYS A 355 -24.94 -10.14 7.25
N SER A 356 -23.81 -9.99 6.59
CA SER A 356 -22.49 -9.66 7.13
C SER A 356 -22.24 -8.15 7.23
N LEU A 357 -23.04 -7.34 6.51
CA LEU A 357 -22.77 -5.92 6.32
C LEU A 357 -22.90 -5.15 7.64
N ASN A 358 -21.81 -4.51 8.05
CA ASN A 358 -21.68 -3.71 9.27
C ASN A 358 -21.66 -2.21 8.93
N ASN A 359 -20.97 -1.82 7.85
CA ASN A 359 -20.84 -0.43 7.41
C ASN A 359 -21.16 -0.26 5.92
N LEU A 360 -22.01 0.71 5.60
CA LEU A 360 -22.45 1.05 4.25
C LEU A 360 -22.37 2.57 4.05
N THR A 361 -21.28 3.03 3.43
CA THR A 361 -21.07 4.46 3.15
C THR A 361 -21.41 4.77 1.69
N LEU A 362 -22.48 5.54 1.48
CA LEU A 362 -23.05 5.89 0.16
C LEU A 362 -22.99 7.40 -0.11
N SER A 363 -22.40 8.18 0.79
CA SER A 363 -22.53 9.62 0.80
C SER A 363 -21.86 10.34 -0.38
N SER A 364 -22.30 11.57 -0.63
CA SER A 364 -21.79 12.41 -1.72
C SER A 364 -22.01 11.81 -3.14
N ASN A 365 -23.03 10.98 -3.35
CA ASN A 365 -23.47 10.48 -4.66
C ASN A 365 -24.71 11.26 -5.17
N TYR A 366 -25.47 10.67 -6.10
CA TYR A 366 -26.71 11.22 -6.66
C TYR A 366 -27.85 10.18 -6.66
N PHE A 367 -27.90 9.31 -5.65
CA PHE A 367 -29.02 8.38 -5.47
C PHE A 367 -30.33 9.16 -5.29
N SER A 368 -31.42 8.67 -5.90
CA SER A 368 -32.74 9.33 -5.89
C SER A 368 -33.78 8.61 -5.04
N ALA A 369 -33.50 7.37 -4.61
CA ALA A 369 -34.40 6.59 -3.76
C ALA A 369 -33.65 5.51 -2.97
N GLU A 370 -34.15 5.19 -1.79
CA GLU A 370 -33.68 4.08 -0.96
C GLU A 370 -34.62 2.87 -1.00
N GLY A 371 -34.03 1.70 -0.72
CA GLY A 371 -34.76 0.53 -0.28
C GLY A 371 -35.49 0.76 1.05
N LYS A 372 -36.69 0.19 1.20
CA LYS A 372 -37.39 0.14 2.50
C LYS A 372 -36.53 -0.51 3.58
N SER A 373 -35.76 -1.54 3.21
CA SER A 373 -34.83 -2.22 4.13
C SER A 373 -33.65 -1.34 4.57
N CYS A 374 -33.32 -0.27 3.82
CA CYS A 374 -32.28 0.70 4.19
C CYS A 374 -32.82 1.78 5.15
N ILE A 375 -34.10 2.13 5.02
CA ILE A 375 -34.77 3.16 5.85
C ILE A 375 -35.06 2.62 7.26
N ILE A 376 -35.43 1.34 7.37
CA ILE A 376 -35.66 0.65 8.64
C ILE A 376 -34.59 -0.45 8.76
N PRO A 377 -33.35 -0.11 9.14
CA PRO A 377 -32.33 -1.12 9.38
C PRO A 377 -32.76 -1.95 10.59
N ASN A 378 -33.25 -3.16 10.33
CA ASN A 378 -33.70 -4.10 11.37
C ASN A 378 -32.51 -4.75 12.13
N ARG A 379 -31.34 -4.08 12.11
CA ARG A 379 -29.99 -4.52 12.47
C ARG A 379 -29.07 -3.32 12.65
N SER A 380 -27.95 -3.53 13.35
CA SER A 380 -26.91 -2.54 13.66
C SER A 380 -26.04 -2.08 12.48
N VAL A 381 -26.56 -2.07 11.25
CA VAL A 381 -25.81 -1.61 10.08
C VAL A 381 -25.69 -0.09 10.13
N VAL A 382 -24.47 0.43 10.11
CA VAL A 382 -24.21 1.87 9.98
C VAL A 382 -24.37 2.24 8.51
N ILE A 383 -25.27 3.17 8.21
CA ILE A 383 -25.53 3.65 6.84
C ILE A 383 -25.33 5.17 6.80
N ASP A 384 -24.46 5.64 5.91
CA ASP A 384 -24.30 7.06 5.59
C ASP A 384 -24.79 7.34 4.17
N ASP A 385 -26.00 7.88 4.05
CA ASP A 385 -26.65 8.30 2.81
C ASP A 385 -26.55 9.82 2.57
N THR A 386 -25.77 10.56 3.36
CA THR A 386 -25.73 12.02 3.30
C THR A 386 -25.21 12.55 1.95
N GLN A 387 -25.52 13.80 1.61
CA GLN A 387 -25.10 14.42 0.34
C GLN A 387 -25.52 13.60 -0.92
N ASN A 388 -26.71 13.00 -0.89
CA ASN A 388 -27.38 12.39 -2.05
C ASN A 388 -28.56 13.25 -2.54
N CYS A 389 -29.42 12.69 -3.40
CA CYS A 389 -30.61 13.32 -3.95
C CYS A 389 -31.91 12.61 -3.52
N ILE A 390 -31.92 11.99 -2.33
CA ILE A 390 -33.02 11.15 -1.84
C ILE A 390 -34.09 12.04 -1.18
N PRO A 391 -35.34 12.08 -1.69
CA PRO A 391 -36.40 12.87 -1.08
C PRO A 391 -36.70 12.46 0.37
N ASN A 392 -36.91 13.46 1.24
CA ASN A 392 -37.27 13.28 2.65
C ASN A 392 -36.20 12.61 3.55
N ARG A 393 -34.96 12.46 3.08
CA ARG A 393 -33.80 12.12 3.93
C ARG A 393 -33.11 13.39 4.47
N PRO A 394 -32.43 13.33 5.63
CA PRO A 394 -31.65 14.46 6.15
C PRO A 394 -30.36 14.68 5.35
N LEU A 395 -29.79 15.89 5.46
CA LEU A 395 -28.43 16.24 4.97
C LEU A 395 -28.16 15.94 3.48
N GLN A 396 -29.19 16.02 2.64
CA GLN A 396 -29.11 15.79 1.20
C GLN A 396 -28.56 17.02 0.44
N ARG A 397 -28.16 16.83 -0.81
CA ARG A 397 -27.74 17.90 -1.74
C ARG A 397 -28.86 18.90 -1.98
N SER A 398 -28.50 20.09 -2.46
CA SER A 398 -29.50 21.06 -2.88
C SER A 398 -30.30 20.56 -4.09
N GLN A 399 -31.57 20.96 -4.18
CA GLN A 399 -32.43 20.67 -5.33
C GLN A 399 -31.80 21.13 -6.65
N LYS A 400 -31.02 22.23 -6.62
CA LYS A 400 -30.29 22.76 -7.78
C LYS A 400 -29.21 21.80 -8.28
N GLU A 401 -28.42 21.20 -7.39
CA GLU A 401 -27.39 20.22 -7.76
C GLU A 401 -28.03 18.94 -8.31
N CYS A 402 -29.09 18.44 -7.66
CA CYS A 402 -29.81 17.25 -8.11
C CYS A 402 -30.46 17.45 -9.47
N ALA A 403 -31.12 18.59 -9.72
CA ALA A 403 -31.68 18.93 -11.02
C ALA A 403 -30.58 19.06 -12.10
N ALA A 404 -29.47 19.74 -11.79
CA ALA A 404 -28.34 19.90 -12.71
C ALA A 404 -27.65 18.56 -13.05
N PHE A 405 -27.66 17.59 -12.13
CA PHE A 405 -27.20 16.23 -12.42
C PHE A 405 -28.24 15.42 -13.20
N ALA A 406 -29.54 15.58 -12.94
CA ALA A 406 -30.61 14.92 -13.67
C ALA A 406 -30.59 15.28 -15.17
N THR A 407 -30.24 16.52 -15.53
CA THR A 407 -30.10 16.97 -16.93
C THR A 407 -28.85 16.47 -17.65
N LYS A 408 -27.87 15.87 -16.95
CA LYS A 408 -26.66 15.32 -17.61
C LYS A 408 -27.00 14.01 -18.33
N PRO A 409 -26.49 13.78 -19.56
CA PRO A 409 -26.56 12.48 -20.21
C PRO A 409 -26.02 11.38 -19.30
N LYS A 410 -26.80 10.31 -19.13
CA LYS A 410 -26.44 9.20 -18.25
C LYS A 410 -25.48 8.24 -18.96
N MET A 411 -24.22 8.22 -18.51
CA MET A 411 -23.34 7.08 -18.75
C MET A 411 -23.87 5.89 -17.94
N CYS A 412 -23.65 4.67 -18.45
CA CYS A 412 -24.11 3.43 -17.81
C CYS A 412 -25.65 3.33 -17.70
N ALA A 413 -26.36 3.55 -18.81
CA ALA A 413 -27.80 3.26 -18.87
C ALA A 413 -28.05 1.77 -18.51
N PRO A 414 -29.11 1.45 -17.74
CA PRO A 414 -29.35 0.09 -17.28
C PRO A 414 -29.46 -0.86 -18.47
N THR A 415 -28.66 -1.92 -18.46
CA THR A 415 -28.82 -3.01 -19.42
C THR A 415 -30.16 -3.67 -19.15
N LEU A 416 -31.11 -3.50 -20.08
CA LEU A 416 -32.33 -4.28 -20.08
C LEU A 416 -31.95 -5.76 -20.00
N PRO A 417 -32.59 -6.56 -19.12
CA PRO A 417 -32.33 -8.00 -19.09
C PRO A 417 -32.63 -8.58 -20.47
N PRO A 418 -31.85 -9.56 -20.95
CA PRO A 418 -32.15 -10.23 -22.21
C PRO A 418 -33.55 -10.84 -22.14
N THR A 419 -34.38 -10.46 -23.11
CA THR A 419 -35.80 -10.83 -23.26
C THR A 419 -35.98 -12.29 -23.65
#